data_AF-A0A7S1D2I8-F1
#
_entry.id   AF-A0A7S1D2I8-F1
#
_cell.length_a   1.000
_cell.length_b   1.000
_cell.length_c   1.000
_cell.angle_alpha   90.00
_cell.angle_beta   90.00
_cell.angle_gamma   90.00
#
_symmetry.space_group_name_H-M   'P 1'
#
loop_
_entity.id
_entity.type
_entity.pdbx_description
1 polymer ?
#
loop_
_entity_poly.entity_id
_entity_poly.type
_entity_poly.pdbx_seq_one_letter_code
_entity_poly.pdbx_strand_id
1 'polypeptide(L)'
;RTLMGRYRDLPGAKAKDRKLLGHSERASINTPIQGGAADVAMMAMVKINNNEKLKRLGWILLMQIHDEVILEGPEETAEEAFNEVISCMQNPWVFGLDPTLVPLLVDGTFVNKNWYDAK
;
A
#
# COMPACT_ATOMS: atom_id res chain seq x y z
N ARG A 1 14.80 -4.21 -9.21
CA ARG A 1 14.04 -2.94 -9.08
C ARG A 1 12.65 -3.28 -8.59
N THR A 2 11.93 -2.34 -7.98
CA THR A 2 10.54 -2.52 -7.57
C THR A 2 9.58 -2.24 -8.74
N LEU A 3 8.26 -2.32 -8.52
CA LEU A 3 7.24 -2.08 -9.55
C LEU A 3 7.30 -0.65 -10.12
N MET A 4 7.51 0.36 -9.26
CA MET A 4 7.70 1.75 -9.71
C MET A 4 9.14 2.06 -10.16
N GLY A 5 9.99 1.04 -10.27
CA GLY A 5 11.36 1.22 -10.76
C GLY A 5 12.37 1.68 -9.70
N ARG A 6 12.00 1.73 -8.41
CA ARG A 6 12.95 2.06 -7.33
C ARG A 6 14.09 1.05 -7.32
N TYR A 7 15.30 1.58 -7.22
CA TYR A 7 16.54 0.82 -7.27
C TYR A 7 17.13 0.66 -5.86
N ARG A 8 17.67 -0.53 -5.57
CA ARG A 8 18.45 -0.79 -4.37
C ARG A 8 19.86 -1.15 -4.81
N ASP A 9 20.84 -0.40 -4.32
CA ASP A 9 22.23 -0.73 -4.51
C ASP A 9 22.64 -1.90 -3.61
N LEU A 10 23.44 -2.82 -4.14
CA LEU A 10 23.88 -4.05 -3.48
C LEU A 10 25.39 -4.23 -3.67
N PRO A 11 26.22 -3.41 -3.01
CA PRO A 11 27.67 -3.45 -3.18
C PRO A 11 28.27 -4.81 -2.79
N GLY A 12 27.63 -5.51 -1.87
CA GLY A 12 28.02 -6.86 -1.44
C GLY A 12 27.79 -7.97 -2.48
N ALA A 13 27.09 -7.69 -3.59
CA ALA A 13 26.83 -8.69 -4.63
C ALA A 13 28.10 -9.14 -5.39
N LYS A 14 29.21 -8.41 -5.24
CA LYS A 14 30.54 -8.76 -5.77
C LYS A 14 31.55 -9.11 -4.67
N ALA A 15 31.09 -9.25 -3.42
CA ALA A 15 31.96 -9.54 -2.30
C ALA A 15 32.51 -10.97 -2.36
N LYS A 16 33.78 -11.13 -1.99
CA LYS A 16 34.38 -12.45 -1.77
C LYS A 16 33.91 -13.10 -0.46
N ASP A 17 33.48 -12.29 0.51
CA ASP A 17 32.89 -12.76 1.75
C ASP A 17 31.51 -13.39 1.48
N ARG A 18 31.40 -14.70 1.72
CA ARG A 18 30.18 -15.48 1.49
C ARG A 18 28.98 -14.96 2.29
N LYS A 19 29.17 -14.40 3.47
CA LYS A 19 28.07 -13.83 4.27
C LYS A 19 27.53 -12.56 3.62
N LEU A 20 28.42 -11.69 3.15
CA LEU A 20 28.05 -10.43 2.50
C LEU A 20 27.40 -10.67 1.13
N LEU A 21 27.92 -11.64 0.38
CA LEU A 21 27.32 -12.10 -0.87
C LEU A 21 25.91 -12.66 -0.61
N GLY A 22 25.76 -13.60 0.31
CA GLY A 22 24.47 -14.21 0.62
C GLY A 22 23.43 -13.22 1.16
N HIS A 23 23.85 -12.18 1.90
CA HIS A 23 22.95 -11.09 2.27
C HIS A 23 22.45 -10.32 1.04
N SER A 24 23.37 -10.00 0.13
CA SER A 24 23.04 -9.24 -1.09
C SER A 24 22.12 -10.03 -2.02
N GLU A 25 22.33 -11.34 -2.15
CA GLU A 25 21.44 -12.25 -2.89
C GLU A 25 20.03 -12.24 -2.31
N ARG A 26 19.88 -12.43 -0.99
CA ARG A 26 18.56 -12.36 -0.33
C ARG A 26 17.90 -11.00 -0.50
N ALA A 27 18.66 -9.91 -0.33
CA ALA A 27 18.16 -8.57 -0.53
C ALA A 27 17.72 -8.33 -1.98
N SER A 28 18.42 -8.90 -2.96
CA SER A 28 18.08 -8.79 -4.39
C SER A 28 16.74 -9.45 -4.73
N ILE A 29 16.44 -10.58 -4.09
CA ILE A 29 15.17 -11.31 -4.23
C ILE A 29 14.04 -10.59 -3.49
N ASN A 30 14.30 -10.11 -2.28
CA ASN A 30 13.27 -9.47 -1.46
C ASN A 30 12.90 -8.06 -1.94
N THR A 31 13.83 -7.34 -2.58
CA THR A 31 13.61 -5.97 -3.05
C THR A 31 12.41 -5.84 -4.01
N PRO A 32 12.30 -6.62 -5.10
CA PRO A 32 11.14 -6.53 -5.98
C PRO A 32 9.84 -6.92 -5.27
N ILE A 33 9.88 -7.86 -4.32
CA ILE A 33 8.68 -8.37 -3.63
C ILE A 33 8.19 -7.34 -2.59
N GLN A 34 8.98 -7.06 -1.56
CA GLN A 34 8.61 -6.14 -0.48
C GLN A 34 8.53 -4.71 -0.98
N GLY A 35 9.47 -4.32 -1.84
CA GLY A 35 9.45 -3.00 -2.45
C GLY A 35 8.27 -2.84 -3.39
N GLY A 36 7.89 -3.86 -4.16
CA GLY A 36 6.68 -3.86 -4.98
C GLY A 36 5.41 -3.73 -4.13
N ALA A 37 5.30 -4.48 -3.03
CA ALA A 37 4.18 -4.35 -2.10
C ALA A 37 4.09 -2.93 -1.50
N ALA A 38 5.22 -2.35 -1.11
CA ALA A 38 5.27 -0.97 -0.62
C ALA A 38 4.87 0.05 -1.69
N ASP A 39 5.26 -0.17 -2.95
CA ASP A 39 4.86 0.67 -4.06
C ASP A 39 3.34 0.60 -4.30
N VAL A 40 2.73 -0.60 -4.22
CA VAL A 40 1.27 -0.79 -4.33
C VAL A 40 0.52 -0.08 -3.20
N ALA A 41 0.96 -0.25 -1.95
CA ALA A 41 0.36 0.44 -0.81
C ALA A 41 0.45 1.98 -0.98
N MET A 42 1.59 2.49 -1.45
CA MET A 42 1.77 3.91 -1.71
C MET A 42 0.85 4.43 -2.82
N MET A 43 0.63 3.65 -3.88
CA MET A 43 -0.37 4.00 -4.91
C MET A 43 -1.78 4.09 -4.35
N ALA A 44 -2.18 3.11 -3.54
CA ALA A 44 -3.47 3.11 -2.88
C ALA A 44 -3.64 4.36 -2.00
N MET A 45 -2.63 4.68 -1.18
CA MET A 45 -2.62 5.89 -0.35
C MET A 45 -2.77 7.17 -1.19
N VAL A 46 -1.99 7.30 -2.27
CA VAL A 46 -2.07 8.48 -3.15
C VAL A 46 -3.46 8.59 -3.80
N LYS A 47 -4.02 7.46 -4.23
CA LYS A 47 -5.36 7.42 -4.84
C LYS A 47 -6.44 7.79 -3.84
N ILE A 48 -6.39 7.25 -2.62
CA ILE A 48 -7.30 7.58 -1.50
C ILE A 48 -7.20 9.07 -1.17
N ASN A 49 -5.99 9.57 -0.92
CA ASN A 49 -5.77 10.95 -0.50
C ASN A 49 -6.18 11.98 -1.57
N ASN A 50 -6.13 11.60 -2.86
CA ASN A 50 -6.56 12.45 -3.96
C ASN A 50 -8.02 12.25 -4.37
N ASN A 51 -8.75 11.31 -3.76
CA ASN A 51 -10.12 11.01 -4.11
C ASN A 51 -11.07 12.16 -3.72
N GLU A 52 -11.68 12.80 -4.71
CA GLU A 52 -12.58 13.94 -4.51
C GLU A 52 -13.87 13.57 -3.77
N LYS A 53 -14.35 12.33 -3.93
CA LYS A 53 -15.55 11.85 -3.25
C LYS A 53 -15.28 11.68 -1.77
N LEU A 54 -14.17 11.05 -1.37
CA LEU A 54 -13.78 10.94 0.04
C LEU A 54 -13.66 12.32 0.70
N LYS A 55 -13.03 13.28 0.03
CA LYS A 55 -12.91 14.66 0.52
C LYS A 55 -14.28 15.33 0.72
N ARG A 56 -15.20 15.15 -0.24
CA ARG A 56 -16.56 15.69 -0.15
C ARG A 56 -17.39 15.05 0.96
N LEU A 57 -17.17 13.76 1.22
CA LEU A 57 -17.77 13.05 2.36
C LEU A 57 -17.14 13.45 3.70
N GLY A 58 -16.05 14.23 3.71
CA GLY A 58 -15.38 14.67 4.93
C GLY A 58 -14.39 13.65 5.50
N TRP A 59 -13.97 12.66 4.70
CA TRP A 59 -13.03 11.64 5.13
C TRP A 59 -11.58 12.00 4.82
N ILE A 60 -10.71 11.76 5.79
CA ILE A 60 -9.26 12.01 5.69
C ILE A 60 -8.48 10.73 5.97
N LEU A 61 -7.38 10.54 5.24
CA LEU A 61 -6.41 9.48 5.53
C LEU A 61 -5.56 9.90 6.74
N LEU A 62 -5.75 9.23 7.88
CA LEU A 62 -5.03 9.52 9.12
C LEU A 62 -3.65 8.87 9.14
N MET A 63 -3.61 7.57 8.84
CA MET A 63 -2.40 6.76 9.03
C MET A 63 -2.37 5.59 8.05
N GLN A 64 -1.16 5.15 7.75
CA GLN A 64 -0.90 3.87 7.11
C GLN A 64 0.04 3.05 7.99
N ILE A 65 -0.26 1.76 8.15
CA ILE A 65 0.55 0.80 8.89
C ILE A 65 0.74 -0.40 7.96
N HIS A 66 1.91 -0.52 7.35
CA HIS A 66 2.21 -1.57 6.36
C HIS A 66 1.21 -1.61 5.19
N ASP A 67 0.27 -2.55 5.17
CA ASP A 67 -0.78 -2.71 4.17
C ASP A 67 -2.15 -2.20 4.64
N GLU A 68 -2.26 -1.74 5.88
CA GLU A 68 -3.46 -1.16 6.47
C GLU A 68 -3.50 0.37 6.30
N VAL A 69 -4.70 0.90 6.05
CA VAL A 69 -4.98 2.35 6.07
C VAL A 69 -6.07 2.65 7.08
N ILE A 70 -5.90 3.75 7.81
CA ILE A 70 -6.86 4.24 8.80
C ILE A 70 -7.36 5.60 8.32
N LEU A 71 -8.68 5.73 8.19
CA LEU A 71 -9.33 6.97 7.84
C LEU A 71 -10.28 7.41 8.96
N GLU A 72 -10.54 8.71 9.03
CA GLU A 72 -11.50 9.31 9.95
C GLU A 72 -12.43 10.25 9.18
N GLY A 73 -13.70 10.27 9.57
CA GLY A 73 -14.73 11.10 8.95
C GLY A 73 -16.10 10.93 9.62
N PRO A 74 -17.15 11.56 9.07
CA PRO A 74 -18.51 11.53 9.63
C PRO A 74 -19.15 10.13 9.57
N GLU A 75 -19.76 9.70 10.68
CA GLU A 75 -20.41 8.37 10.81
C GLU A 75 -21.53 8.17 9.79
N GLU A 76 -22.24 9.25 9.43
CA GLU A 76 -23.36 9.24 8.47
C GLU A 76 -22.93 8.83 7.05
N THR A 77 -21.64 8.98 6.73
CA THR A 77 -21.07 8.70 5.40
C THR A 77 -20.11 7.51 5.41
N ALA A 78 -20.02 6.79 6.54
CA ALA A 78 -19.02 5.75 6.75
C ALA A 78 -19.09 4.60 5.75
N GLU A 79 -20.30 4.10 5.46
CA GLU A 79 -20.48 3.02 4.49
C GLU A 79 -20.09 3.44 3.07
N GLU A 80 -20.45 4.67 2.66
CA GLU A 80 -20.11 5.17 1.33
C GLU A 80 -18.60 5.40 1.17
N ALA A 81 -17.97 5.97 2.19
CA ALA A 81 -16.52 6.17 2.23
C ALA A 81 -15.77 4.83 2.26
N PHE A 82 -16.25 3.86 3.05
CA PHE A 82 -15.67 2.52 3.12
C PHE A 82 -15.63 1.85 1.75
N ASN A 83 -16.77 1.82 1.03
CA ASN A 83 -16.84 1.25 -0.31
C ASN A 83 -15.89 1.95 -1.30
N GLU A 84 -15.74 3.27 -1.17
CA GLU A 84 -14.82 4.04 -2.01
C GLU A 84 -13.35 3.73 -1.70
N VAL A 85 -13.00 3.55 -0.42
CA VAL A 85 -11.65 3.13 0.01
C VAL A 85 -11.33 1.73 -0.51
N ILE A 86 -12.25 0.77 -0.36
CA ILE A 86 -12.08 -0.58 -0.91
C ILE A 86 -11.82 -0.51 -2.41
N SER A 87 -12.63 0.24 -3.16
CA SER A 87 -12.43 0.41 -4.61
C SER A 87 -11.06 1.00 -4.95
N CYS A 88 -10.60 2.00 -4.20
CA CYS A 88 -9.27 2.61 -4.37
C CYS A 88 -8.14 1.62 -4.09
N MET A 89 -8.24 0.80 -3.04
CA MET A 89 -7.22 -0.17 -2.66
C MET A 89 -7.18 -1.41 -3.57
N GLN A 90 -8.33 -1.85 -4.09
CA GLN A 90 -8.40 -2.94 -5.06
C GLN A 90 -7.88 -2.52 -6.44
N ASN A 91 -7.98 -1.22 -6.77
CA ASN A 91 -7.55 -0.64 -8.03
C ASN A 91 -6.56 0.52 -7.81
N PRO A 92 -5.39 0.29 -7.20
CA PRO A 92 -4.51 1.38 -6.80
C PRO A 92 -3.76 2.00 -7.99
N TRP A 93 -3.80 1.36 -9.15
CA TRP A 93 -3.03 1.67 -10.35
C TRP A 93 -3.10 3.15 -10.76
N VAL A 94 -2.04 3.89 -10.43
CA VAL A 94 -1.80 5.28 -10.80
C VAL A 94 -0.47 5.39 -11.54
N PHE A 95 -0.16 6.56 -12.08
CA PHE A 95 1.08 6.82 -12.83
C PHE A 95 1.26 5.96 -14.10
N GLY A 96 0.15 5.47 -14.67
CA GLY A 96 0.17 4.67 -15.89
C GLY A 96 0.70 3.24 -15.72
N LEU A 97 0.72 2.72 -14.49
CA LEU A 97 1.07 1.32 -14.23
C LEU A 97 -0.10 0.40 -14.52
N ASP A 98 0.20 -0.76 -15.09
CA ASP A 98 -0.78 -1.80 -15.38
C ASP A 98 -1.19 -2.56 -14.10
N PRO A 99 -2.42 -3.12 -14.06
CA PRO A 99 -2.85 -4.00 -12.98
C PRO A 99 -1.99 -5.26 -12.85
N THR A 100 -1.95 -5.80 -11.64
CA THR A 100 -1.39 -7.13 -11.39
C THR A 100 -2.20 -8.22 -12.10
N LEU A 101 -1.54 -9.34 -12.41
CA LEU A 101 -2.19 -10.53 -12.98
C LEU A 101 -3.23 -11.17 -12.05
N VAL A 102 -3.15 -10.86 -10.76
CA VAL A 102 -4.06 -11.34 -9.72
C VAL A 102 -4.78 -10.14 -9.10
N PRO A 103 -6.06 -10.28 -8.69
CA PRO A 103 -6.77 -9.22 -8.01
C PRO A 103 -6.15 -8.93 -6.64
N LEU A 104 -6.19 -7.66 -6.24
CA LEU A 104 -5.86 -7.25 -4.88
C LEU A 104 -7.15 -7.30 -4.06
N LEU A 105 -7.22 -8.22 -3.11
CA LEU A 105 -8.33 -8.31 -2.17
C LEU A 105 -8.07 -7.37 -1.00
N VAL A 106 -9.13 -6.77 -0.47
CA VAL A 106 -9.05 -5.78 0.61
C VAL A 106 -10.17 -6.11 1.59
N ASP A 107 -9.78 -6.27 2.85
CA ASP A 107 -10.69 -6.44 3.97
C ASP A 107 -10.67 -5.19 4.86
N GLY A 108 -11.75 -4.97 5.60
CA GLY A 108 -11.85 -3.86 6.53
C GLY A 108 -13.24 -3.74 7.15
N THR A 109 -13.39 -2.75 8.04
CA THR A 109 -14.64 -2.45 8.74
C THR A 109 -14.77 -0.95 8.97
N PHE A 110 -16.01 -0.48 9.07
CA PHE A 110 -16.36 0.90 9.43
C PHE A 110 -17.29 0.98 10.65
N VAL A 111 -17.63 -0.18 11.25
CA VAL A 111 -18.62 -0.28 12.34
C VAL A 111 -18.03 0.03 13.71
N ASN A 112 -16.71 -0.11 13.84
CA ASN A 112 -16.02 -0.06 15.13
C ASN A 112 -15.53 1.37 15.43
N LYS A 113 -15.72 1.81 16.68
CA LYS A 113 -15.44 3.20 17.11
C LYS A 113 -13.98 3.48 17.43
N ASN A 114 -13.14 2.46 17.45
CA ASN A 114 -11.70 2.61 17.68
C ASN A 114 -10.93 1.58 16.84
N TRP A 115 -9.65 1.89 16.57
CA TRP A 115 -8.80 1.06 15.74
C TRP A 115 -8.56 -0.33 16.31
N TYR A 116 -8.46 -0.47 17.64
CA TYR A 116 -8.20 -1.77 18.27
C TYR A 116 -9.34 -2.77 18.02
N ASP A 117 -10.59 -2.29 18.10
CA ASP A 117 -11.78 -3.11 17.81
C ASP A 117 -12.00 -3.32 16.31
N ALA A 118 -11.39 -2.48 15.46
CA ALA A 118 -11.47 -2.58 14.00
C ALA A 118 -10.49 -3.60 13.39
N LYS A 119 -9.54 -4.10 14.18
CA LYS A 119 -8.49 -5.03 13.75
C LYS A 119 -8.97 -6.49 13.71
#